data_AF-A0A932VD97-F1
#
_entry.id   AF-A0A932VD97-F1
#
_cell.length_a   1.000
_cell.length_b   1.000
_cell.length_c   1.000
_cell.angle_alpha   90.00
_cell.angle_beta   90.00
_cell.angle_gamma   90.00
#
_symmetry.space_group_name_H-M   'P 1'
#
loop_
_entity.id
_entity.type
_entity.pdbx_description
1 polymer ?
#
loop_
_entity_poly.entity_id
_entity_poly.type
_entity_poly.pdbx_seq_one_letter_code
_entity_poly.pdbx_strand_id
1 'polypeptide(L)'
;MTQAKAAGTHAVKGTGIYRTERECTSQLPAFNRRLAKLGLRLTKATECEEVQGEIEAFAPAFEAESDIPMSAMTAVASIFENEKVCRAQLDALLGVVAEKNEVVVEAACVPVAVAEQEEDEVKIGQFQPMVVLLKNKPTPQPQRQNLARR
;
A
#
# COMPACT_ATOMS: atom_id res chain seq x y z
N MET A 1 -13.97 31.94 3.39
CA MET A 1 -13.18 31.18 2.39
C MET A 1 -11.88 30.86 3.10
N THR A 2 -11.59 29.62 3.52
CA THR A 2 -11.29 28.44 2.68
C THR A 2 -11.53 27.17 3.53
N GLN A 3 -12.36 26.24 3.06
CA GLN A 3 -12.39 24.87 3.61
C GLN A 3 -11.23 24.10 2.97
N ALA A 4 -10.16 23.90 3.73
CA ALA A 4 -9.23 22.81 3.46
C ALA A 4 -9.68 21.62 4.33
N LYS A 5 -10.34 20.63 3.71
CA LYS A 5 -10.74 19.35 4.30
C LYS A 5 -10.08 18.27 3.43
N ALA A 6 -9.31 17.30 3.90
CA ALA A 6 -8.91 16.94 5.27
C ALA A 6 -7.48 16.38 5.22
N ALA A 7 -6.61 16.83 6.13
CA ALA A 7 -5.50 16.01 6.60
C ALA A 7 -6.12 14.81 7.33
N GLY A 8 -5.79 13.59 6.90
CA GLY A 8 -6.28 12.36 7.50
C GLY A 8 -5.12 11.61 8.15
N THR A 9 -5.35 11.07 9.34
CA THR A 9 -4.46 10.06 9.94
C THR A 9 -4.70 8.74 9.22
N HIS A 10 -3.64 8.13 8.70
CA HIS A 10 -3.70 6.83 8.07
C HIS A 10 -2.95 5.83 8.96
N ALA A 11 -3.61 4.72 9.31
CA ALA A 11 -2.92 3.54 9.81
C ALA A 11 -2.27 2.86 8.60
N VAL A 12 -0.96 2.62 8.69
CA VAL A 12 -0.17 2.20 7.54
C VAL A 12 0.76 1.08 7.96
N LYS A 13 0.89 0.08 7.09
CA LYS A 13 1.83 -1.03 7.30
C LYS A 13 3.09 -0.78 6.48
N GLY A 14 4.23 -1.00 7.09
CA GLY A 14 5.50 -1.05 6.40
C GLY A 14 5.50 -2.16 5.36
N THR A 15 6.32 -1.97 4.32
CA THR A 15 6.57 -3.02 3.36
C THR A 15 7.59 -4.02 3.92
N GLY A 16 7.38 -5.31 3.73
CA GLY A 16 8.34 -6.36 4.11
C GLY A 16 8.00 -7.10 5.41
N ILE A 17 8.23 -8.41 5.36
CA ILE A 17 8.10 -9.35 6.47
C ILE A 17 9.51 -9.87 6.80
N TYR A 18 9.91 -9.75 8.06
CA TYR A 18 11.22 -10.12 8.57
C TYR A 18 11.10 -11.33 9.50
N ARG A 19 12.13 -12.19 9.52
CA ARG A 19 12.09 -13.42 10.33
C ARG A 19 12.37 -13.18 11.81
N THR A 20 12.89 -12.02 12.16
CA THR A 20 13.19 -11.65 13.54
C THR A 20 12.87 -10.18 13.78
N GLU A 21 12.51 -9.85 15.01
CA GLU A 21 12.30 -8.47 15.45
C GLU A 21 13.54 -7.61 15.16
N ARG A 22 14.75 -8.15 15.42
CA ARG A 22 16.02 -7.45 15.18
C ARG A 22 16.23 -7.07 13.71
N GLU A 23 15.90 -7.97 12.79
CA GLU A 23 15.96 -7.68 11.36
C GLU A 23 14.98 -6.57 11.00
N CYS A 24 13.75 -6.63 11.52
CA CYS A 24 12.77 -5.57 11.31
C CYS A 24 13.24 -4.21 11.87
N THR A 25 13.74 -4.18 13.11
CA THR A 25 14.21 -2.95 13.78
C THR A 25 15.31 -2.27 12.98
N SER A 26 16.20 -3.06 12.35
CA SER A 26 17.30 -2.54 11.53
C SER A 26 16.81 -1.74 10.31
N GLN A 27 15.57 -1.96 9.87
CA GLN A 27 14.98 -1.33 8.69
C GLN A 27 14.16 -0.09 9.03
N LEU A 28 13.75 0.11 10.29
CA LEU A 28 12.92 1.26 10.70
C LEU A 28 13.50 2.63 10.29
N PRO A 29 14.83 2.88 10.36
CA PRO A 29 15.40 4.15 9.88
C PRO A 29 15.22 4.36 8.36
N ALA A 30 15.23 3.29 7.56
CA ALA A 30 14.95 3.37 6.14
C ALA A 30 13.47 3.72 5.90
N PHE A 31 12.55 3.11 6.65
CA PHE A 31 11.12 3.44 6.60
C PHE A 31 10.82 4.89 6.96
N ASN A 32 11.39 5.40 8.05
CA ASN A 32 11.17 6.79 8.46
C ASN A 32 11.61 7.79 7.38
N ARG A 33 12.73 7.50 6.69
CA ARG A 33 13.18 8.32 5.55
C ARG A 33 12.22 8.25 4.36
N ARG A 34 11.60 7.10 4.10
CA ARG A 34 10.61 6.92 3.01
C ARG A 34 9.33 7.72 3.29
N LEU A 35 8.82 7.67 4.52
CA LEU A 35 7.64 8.43 4.94
C LEU A 35 7.87 9.93 4.77
N ALA A 36 9.02 10.43 5.24
CA ALA A 36 9.38 11.82 5.08
C ALA A 36 9.45 12.25 3.61
N LYS A 37 9.97 11.41 2.69
CA LYS A 37 10.01 11.69 1.25
C LYS A 37 8.62 11.82 0.62
N LEU A 38 7.63 11.14 1.18
CA LEU A 38 6.24 11.22 0.72
C LEU A 38 5.48 12.39 1.35
N GLY A 39 6.12 13.18 2.22
CA GLY A 39 5.47 14.26 2.96
C GLY A 39 4.59 13.75 4.11
N LEU A 40 4.80 12.50 4.52
CA LEU A 40 4.08 11.88 5.62
C LEU A 40 4.81 12.14 6.94
N ARG A 41 4.05 12.57 7.95
CA ARG A 41 4.52 12.81 9.32
C ARG A 41 4.02 11.71 10.23
N LEU A 42 4.92 11.06 10.96
CA LEU A 42 4.55 10.05 11.95
C LEU A 42 3.70 10.65 13.07
N THR A 43 2.58 10.01 13.40
CA THR A 43 1.73 10.34 14.56
C THR A 43 1.99 9.42 15.75
N LYS A 44 2.51 8.22 15.50
CA LYS A 44 3.01 7.26 16.50
C LYS A 44 4.42 6.80 16.15
N ALA A 45 5.10 6.22 17.13
CA ALA A 45 6.41 5.63 16.92
C ALA A 45 6.32 4.47 15.92
N THR A 46 7.29 4.37 15.01
CA THR A 46 7.42 3.21 14.13
C THR A 46 7.91 2.03 14.96
N GLU A 47 7.15 0.95 14.95
CA GLU A 47 7.42 -0.26 15.75
C GLU A 47 7.40 -1.51 14.87
N CYS A 48 7.95 -2.61 15.37
CA CYS A 48 7.92 -3.91 14.69
C CYS A 48 6.87 -4.78 15.36
N GLU A 49 5.81 -5.09 14.63
CA GLU A 49 4.72 -5.93 15.11
C GLU A 49 4.83 -7.35 14.55
N GLU A 50 4.47 -8.34 15.36
CA GLU A 50 4.38 -9.72 14.93
C GLU A 50 3.17 -9.92 14.01
N VAL A 51 3.41 -10.57 12.87
CA VAL A 51 2.39 -10.89 11.87
C VAL A 51 1.73 -12.21 12.26
N GLN A 52 0.45 -12.15 12.64
CA GLN A 52 -0.30 -13.35 13.01
C GLN A 52 -0.53 -14.28 11.81
N GLY A 53 -0.25 -15.58 11.98
CA GLY A 53 -0.58 -16.63 11.01
C GLY A 53 0.60 -17.18 10.20
N GLU A 54 1.82 -16.68 10.42
CA GLU A 54 3.07 -17.20 9.84
C GLU A 54 4.09 -17.53 10.94
N ILE A 55 5.10 -18.33 10.59
CA ILE A 55 6.24 -18.66 11.48
C ILE A 55 6.91 -17.35 11.89
N GLU A 56 6.92 -17.01 13.19
CA GLU A 56 7.54 -15.81 13.83
C GLU A 56 8.01 -14.74 12.83
N ALA A 57 7.05 -13.99 12.30
CA ALA A 57 7.26 -12.97 11.28
C ALA A 57 6.99 -11.59 11.85
N PHE A 58 7.81 -10.60 11.50
CA PHE A 58 7.71 -9.22 12.00
C PHE A 58 7.59 -8.23 10.84
N ALA A 59 6.73 -7.23 10.97
CA ALA A 59 6.57 -6.17 9.99
C ALA A 59 6.62 -4.79 10.67
N PRO A 60 7.14 -3.74 10.01
CA PRO A 60 7.05 -2.39 10.53
C PRO A 60 5.58 -1.93 10.55
N ALA A 61 5.12 -1.39 11.67
CA ALA A 61 3.81 -0.76 11.81
C ALA A 61 4.01 0.72 12.17
N PHE A 62 3.14 1.58 11.61
CA PHE A 62 3.17 3.00 11.94
C PHE A 62 1.83 3.68 11.63
N GLU A 63 1.63 4.83 12.27
CA GLU A 63 0.56 5.76 11.94
C GLU A 63 1.18 7.05 11.41
N ALA A 64 0.65 7.55 10.30
CA ALA A 64 1.15 8.75 9.67
C ALA A 64 0.03 9.67 9.17
N GLU A 65 0.28 10.97 9.29
CA GLU A 65 -0.54 12.06 8.76
C GLU A 65 0.10 12.64 7.50
N SER A 66 -0.74 13.13 6.58
CA SER A 66 -0.29 13.90 5.42
C SER A 66 -0.88 15.31 5.47
N ASP A 67 -0.02 16.31 5.27
CA ASP A 67 -0.44 17.70 5.07
C ASP A 67 -0.83 17.98 3.60
N ILE A 68 -0.57 17.02 2.71
CA ILE A 68 -0.80 17.10 1.27
C ILE A 68 -1.91 16.10 0.88
N PRO A 69 -2.80 16.43 -0.07
CA PRO A 69 -3.79 15.46 -0.54
C PRO A 69 -3.14 14.19 -1.11
N MET A 70 -3.39 13.06 -0.45
CA MET A 70 -2.96 11.75 -0.91
C MET A 70 -4.03 11.10 -1.80
N SER A 71 -3.62 10.17 -2.64
CA SER A 71 -4.49 9.21 -3.33
C SER A 71 -4.06 7.80 -2.99
N ALA A 72 -5.04 6.94 -2.73
CA ALA A 72 -4.83 5.49 -2.70
C ALA A 72 -4.71 4.98 -4.15
N MET A 73 -3.69 4.16 -4.39
CA MET A 73 -3.49 3.44 -5.65
C MET A 73 -3.46 1.95 -5.32
N THR A 74 -4.16 1.13 -6.11
CA THR A 74 -4.18 -0.31 -5.89
C THR A 74 -3.28 -1.00 -6.89
N ALA A 75 -2.33 -1.79 -6.40
CA ALA A 75 -1.55 -2.75 -7.19
C ALA A 75 -2.20 -4.13 -7.05
N VAL A 76 -2.39 -4.82 -8.17
CA VAL A 76 -2.98 -6.15 -8.22
C VAL A 76 -2.06 -7.08 -9.02
N ALA A 77 -2.05 -8.37 -8.67
CA ALA A 77 -1.42 -9.40 -9.49
C ALA A 77 -2.46 -10.35 -10.09
N SER A 78 -2.00 -11.46 -10.67
CA SER A 78 -2.84 -12.49 -11.28
C SER A 78 -3.86 -13.08 -10.30
N ILE A 79 -4.95 -13.63 -10.85
CA ILE A 79 -5.99 -14.33 -10.09
C ILE A 79 -5.58 -15.79 -9.89
N PHE A 80 -5.86 -16.34 -8.72
CA PHE A 80 -5.52 -17.72 -8.35
C PHE A 80 -6.72 -18.45 -7.77
N GLU A 81 -6.84 -19.74 -8.03
CA GLU A 81 -7.95 -20.59 -7.50
C GLU A 81 -7.76 -20.97 -6.03
N ASN A 82 -6.62 -20.65 -5.43
CA ASN A 82 -6.24 -21.09 -4.10
C ASN A 82 -5.75 -19.93 -3.25
N GLU A 83 -6.37 -19.74 -2.08
CA GLU A 83 -6.01 -18.68 -1.13
C GLU A 83 -4.54 -18.77 -0.68
N LYS A 84 -4.00 -19.98 -0.46
CA LYS A 84 -2.59 -20.15 -0.07
C LYS A 84 -1.63 -19.71 -1.17
N VAL A 85 -1.97 -19.99 -2.43
CA VAL A 85 -1.18 -19.54 -3.59
C VAL A 85 -1.29 -18.03 -3.72
N CYS A 86 -2.48 -17.46 -3.53
CA CYS A 86 -2.66 -16.02 -3.48
C CYS A 86 -1.78 -15.37 -2.41
N ARG A 87 -1.72 -15.92 -1.19
CA ARG A 87 -0.91 -15.38 -0.09
C ARG A 87 0.58 -15.35 -0.44
N ALA A 88 1.12 -16.46 -0.96
CA ALA A 88 2.52 -16.50 -1.41
C ALA A 88 2.82 -15.46 -2.51
N GLN A 89 1.84 -15.17 -3.37
CA GLN A 89 1.97 -14.14 -4.42
C GLN A 89 1.77 -12.72 -3.89
N LEU A 90 0.96 -12.55 -2.84
CA LEU A 90 0.84 -11.30 -2.10
C LEU A 90 2.18 -10.92 -1.46
N ASP A 91 2.90 -11.88 -0.88
CA ASP A 91 4.23 -11.65 -0.30
C ASP A 91 5.25 -11.22 -1.36
N ALA A 92 5.24 -11.90 -2.52
CA ALA A 92 6.08 -11.52 -3.65
C ALA A 92 5.76 -10.09 -4.13
N LEU A 93 4.48 -9.74 -4.23
CA LEU A 93 4.03 -8.40 -4.60
C LEU A 93 4.48 -7.35 -3.55
N LEU A 94 4.37 -7.65 -2.26
CA LEU A 94 4.85 -6.80 -1.19
C LEU A 94 6.36 -6.57 -1.26
N GLY A 95 7.15 -7.57 -1.65
CA GLY A 95 8.59 -7.44 -1.91
C GLY A 95 8.89 -6.42 -3.00
N VAL A 96 8.20 -6.51 -4.14
CA VAL A 96 8.37 -5.56 -5.27
C VAL A 96 7.98 -4.14 -4.89
N VAL A 97 6.89 -3.97 -4.13
CA VAL A 97 6.45 -2.66 -3.60
C VAL A 97 7.49 -2.09 -2.63
N ALA A 98 8.10 -2.95 -1.79
CA ALA A 98 9.16 -2.56 -0.86
C ALA A 98 10.39 -1.98 -1.57
N GLU A 99 10.79 -2.57 -2.70
CA GLU A 99 11.91 -2.10 -3.52
C GLU A 99 11.63 -0.71 -4.13
N LYS A 100 10.36 -0.44 -4.48
CA LYS A 100 9.94 0.83 -5.08
C LYS A 100 9.78 1.98 -4.08
N ASN A 101 10.07 1.76 -2.80
CA ASN A 101 9.88 2.73 -1.72
C ASN A 101 8.43 3.23 -1.59
N GLU A 102 7.46 2.37 -1.92
CA GLU A 102 6.03 2.67 -1.79
C GLU A 102 5.53 2.34 -0.37
N VAL A 103 4.43 2.96 0.03
CA VAL A 103 3.87 2.88 1.39
C VAL A 103 2.54 2.13 1.35
N VAL A 104 2.47 0.99 2.06
CA VAL A 104 1.32 0.07 2.05
C VAL A 104 0.30 0.43 3.11
N VAL A 105 -0.91 0.74 2.70
CA VAL A 105 -2.04 0.94 3.61
C VAL A 105 -2.61 -0.41 4.03
N GLU A 106 -2.84 -1.26 3.05
CA GLU A 106 -3.53 -2.53 3.23
C GLU A 106 -3.01 -3.53 2.19
N ALA A 107 -2.96 -4.79 2.57
CA ALA A 107 -2.60 -5.89 1.70
C ALA A 107 -3.49 -7.09 2.04
N ALA A 108 -4.14 -7.66 1.03
CA ALA A 108 -5.06 -8.76 1.22
C ALA A 108 -5.17 -9.64 -0.02
N CYS A 109 -5.53 -10.90 0.20
CA CYS A 109 -6.06 -11.77 -0.83
C CYS A 109 -7.57 -11.60 -0.88
N VAL A 110 -8.06 -10.95 -1.94
CA VAL A 110 -9.46 -10.60 -2.07
C VAL A 110 -10.17 -11.68 -2.91
N PRO A 111 -11.29 -12.23 -2.45
CA PRO A 111 -12.07 -13.16 -3.26
C PRO A 111 -12.67 -12.41 -4.46
N VAL A 112 -12.48 -12.97 -5.65
CA VAL A 112 -13.00 -12.43 -6.91
C VAL A 112 -13.87 -13.46 -7.59
N ALA A 113 -14.94 -12.99 -8.22
CA ALA A 113 -15.74 -13.76 -9.14
C ALA A 113 -15.41 -13.29 -10.56
N VAL A 114 -14.86 -14.18 -11.38
CA VAL A 114 -14.58 -13.90 -12.78
C VAL A 114 -15.71 -14.49 -13.60
N ALA A 115 -16.40 -13.65 -14.36
CA ALA A 115 -17.26 -14.10 -15.43
C ALA A 115 -16.37 -14.36 -16.65
N GLU A 116 -16.16 -15.63 -17.01
CA GLU A 116 -15.54 -15.97 -18.29
C GLU A 116 -16.52 -15.59 -19.40
N GLN A 117 -16.08 -14.80 -20.38
CA GLN A 117 -16.97 -14.20 -21.38
C GLN A 117 -17.49 -15.19 -22.44
N GLU A 118 -17.07 -16.46 -22.41
CA GLU A 118 -17.42 -17.46 -23.43
C GLU A 118 -18.32 -18.60 -22.93
N GLU A 119 -18.41 -18.82 -21.61
CA GLU A 119 -19.30 -19.82 -21.01
C GLU A 119 -19.92 -19.20 -19.75
N ASP A 120 -21.25 -19.28 -19.57
CA ASP A 120 -22.01 -18.71 -18.45
C ASP A 120 -21.67 -19.33 -17.06
N GLU A 121 -20.45 -19.84 -16.86
CA GLU A 121 -19.93 -20.30 -15.58
C GLU A 121 -19.21 -19.18 -14.82
N VAL A 122 -19.84 -18.73 -13.74
CA VAL A 122 -19.16 -17.89 -12.74
C VAL A 122 -18.26 -18.79 -11.91
N LYS A 123 -16.94 -18.66 -12.07
CA LYS A 123 -15.97 -19.36 -11.21
C LYS A 123 -15.92 -18.68 -9.84
N ILE A 124 -16.57 -19.30 -8.85
CA ILE A 124 -16.59 -18.87 -7.45
C ILE A 124 -15.39 -19.50 -6.73
N GLY A 125 -14.72 -18.74 -5.86
CA GLY A 125 -13.60 -19.23 -5.05
C GLY A 125 -12.21 -18.88 -5.60
N GLN A 126 -12.12 -17.92 -6.52
CA GLN A 126 -10.85 -17.36 -6.95
C GLN A 126 -10.43 -16.20 -6.05
N PHE A 127 -9.12 -15.95 -5.94
CA PHE A 127 -8.51 -14.95 -5.08
C PHE A 127 -7.51 -14.12 -5.87
N GLN A 128 -7.52 -12.81 -5.66
CA GLN A 128 -6.57 -11.88 -6.24
C GLN A 128 -5.74 -11.22 -5.13
N PRO A 129 -4.41 -11.23 -5.21
CA PRO A 129 -3.58 -10.46 -4.29
C PRO A 129 -3.69 -8.98 -4.65
N MET A 130 -4.03 -8.17 -3.66
CA MET A 130 -4.22 -6.73 -3.78
C MET A 130 -3.42 -6.00 -2.70
N VAL A 131 -2.73 -4.94 -3.10
CA VAL A 131 -1.99 -4.04 -2.21
C VAL A 131 -2.44 -2.62 -2.46
N VAL A 132 -2.95 -1.95 -1.43
CA VAL A 132 -3.34 -0.54 -1.46
C VAL A 132 -2.16 0.31 -1.00
N LEU A 133 -1.79 1.30 -1.80
CA LEU A 133 -0.62 2.13 -1.62
C LEU A 133 -1.00 3.61 -1.53
N LEU A 134 -0.26 4.38 -0.72
CA LEU A 134 -0.38 5.84 -0.72
C LEU A 134 0.59 6.47 -1.73
N LYS A 135 0.08 7.39 -2.54
CA LYS A 135 0.87 8.28 -3.39
C LYS A 135 0.40 9.72 -3.25
N ASN A 136 1.35 10.65 -3.35
CA ASN A 136 1.04 12.08 -3.48
C ASN A 136 0.21 12.29 -4.74
N LYS A 137 -0.91 13.02 -4.63
CA LYS A 137 -1.58 13.52 -5.83
C LYS A 137 -0.63 14.49 -6.52
N PRO A 138 -0.35 14.34 -7.82
CA PRO A 138 0.38 15.38 -8.53
C PRO A 138 -0.41 16.67 -8.39
N THR A 139 0.22 17.72 -7.86
CA THR A 139 -0.37 19.06 -7.81
C THR A 139 -0.78 19.41 -9.23
N PRO A 140 -2.05 19.75 -9.50
CA PRO A 140 -2.45 20.17 -10.83
C PRO A 140 -1.53 21.31 -11.25
N GLN A 141 -0.74 21.11 -12.31
CA GLN A 141 0.02 22.23 -12.86
C GLN A 141 -1.00 23.28 -13.27
N PRO A 142 -0.81 24.56 -12.90
CA PRO A 142 -1.69 25.61 -13.36
C PRO A 142 -1.70 25.55 -14.89
N GLN A 143 -2.87 25.29 -15.47
CA GLN A 143 -3.05 25.36 -16.92
C GLN A 143 -2.51 26.70 -17.35
N ARG A 144 -1.44 26.70 -18.16
CA ARG A 144 -0.98 27.89 -18.85
C ARG A 144 -2.14 28.32 -19.71
N GLN A 145 -2.93 29.29 -19.25
CA GLN A 145 -3.87 29.99 -20.09
C GLN A 145 -3.02 30.61 -21.19
N ASN A 146 -3.11 30.03 -22.39
CA ASN A 146 -2.64 30.68 -23.59
C ASN A 146 -3.48 31.95 -23.72
N LEU A 147 -2.97 33.05 -23.18
CA LEU A 147 -3.35 34.39 -23.60
C LEU A 147 -2.91 34.52 -25.06
N ALA A 148 -3.77 34.01 -25.95
CA ALA A 148 -3.75 34.39 -27.33
C ALA A 148 -3.98 35.90 -27.37
N ARG A 149 -2.91 36.66 -27.59
CA ARG A 149 -3.01 38.04 -28.04
C ARG A 149 -3.79 38.04 -29.35
N ARG A 150 -4.99 38.62 -29.35
CA ARG A 150 -5.49 39.57 -30.36
C ARG A 150 -6.88 40.06 -29.97
#